data_AF-A0A6N6PZM7-F1
#
_entry.id   AF-A0A6N6PZM7-F1
#
_cell.length_a   1.000
_cell.length_b   1.000
_cell.length_c   1.000
_cell.angle_alpha   90.00
_cell.angle_beta   90.00
_cell.angle_gamma   90.00
#
_symmetry.space_group_name_H-M   'P 1'
#
loop_
_entity.id
_entity.type
_entity.pdbx_description
1 polymer ?
#
loop_
_entity_poly.entity_id
_entity_poly.type
_entity_poly.pdbx_seq_one_letter_code
_entity_poly.pdbx_strand_id
1 'polypeptide(L)' 'MLWLTGSGELVVVEAKPDAYHEVIRAQASGGKHWTAPVLANGRVYVRNARGELACLDVRGAKTP' A
#
# COMPACT_ATOMS: atom_id res chain seq x y z
N MET A 1 4.16 -0.71 -8.99
CA MET A 1 2.71 -0.45 -8.86
C MET A 1 2.29 -0.69 -7.42
N LEU A 2 1.35 0.09 -6.88
CA LEU A 2 0.75 -0.14 -5.57
C LEU A 2 -0.67 -0.69 -5.74
N TRP A 3 -0.98 -1.75 -5.00
CA TRP A 3 -2.30 -2.37 -4.96
C TRP A 3 -2.76 -2.48 -3.50
N LEU A 4 -4.03 -2.22 -3.24
CA LEU A 4 -4.64 -2.38 -1.91
C LEU A 4 -5.75 -3.42 -2.02
N THR A 5 -5.61 -4.52 -1.28
CA THR A 5 -6.63 -5.57 -1.24
C THR A 5 -7.86 -5.11 -0.46
N GLY A 6 -9.00 -5.75 -0.66
CA GLY A 6 -10.22 -5.46 0.10
C GLY A 6 -10.10 -5.71 1.60
N SER A 7 -9.15 -6.55 2.02
CA SER A 7 -8.77 -6.87 3.40
C SER A 7 -7.78 -5.89 4.02
N GLY A 8 -7.26 -4.91 3.25
CA GLY A 8 -6.35 -3.89 3.75
C GLY A 8 -4.87 -4.26 3.72
N GLU A 9 -4.48 -5.23 2.90
CA GLU A 9 -3.08 -5.51 2.61
C GLU A 9 -2.61 -4.59 1.49
N LEU A 10 -1.52 -3.86 1.74
CA LEU A 10 -0.80 -3.13 0.71
C LEU A 10 0.18 -4.09 0.04
N VAL A 11 0.08 -4.18 -1.28
CA VAL A 11 0.91 -5.02 -2.13
C VAL A 11 1.69 -4.12 -3.10
N VAL A 12 3.00 -4.33 -3.16
CA VAL A 12 3.87 -3.70 -4.15
C VAL A 12 4.16 -4.73 -5.23
N VAL A 13 3.87 -4.36 -6.47
CA VAL A 13 4.06 -5.21 -7.64
C VAL A 13 5.04 -4.53 -8.58
N GLU A 14 5.93 -5.27 -9.22
CA GLU A 14 6.75 -4.71 -10.29
C GLU A 14 5.86 -4.20 -11.44
N ALA A 15 6.19 -3.04 -11.98
CA ALA A 15 5.45 -2.44 -13.09
C ALA A 15 5.94 -3.00 -14.44
N LYS A 16 5.80 -4.30 -14.65
CA LYS A 16 6.14 -4.97 -15.90
C LYS A 16 4.89 -5.57 -16.56
N PRO A 17 4.79 -5.55 -17.90
CA PRO A 17 3.61 -6.04 -18.61
C PRO A 17 3.62 -7.56 -18.86
N ASP A 18 4.72 -8.25 -18.57
CA ASP A 18 4.94 -9.67 -18.87
C ASP A 18 4.13 -10.59 -17.95
N ALA A 19 4.19 -10.35 -16.65
CA ALA A 19 3.51 -11.15 -15.64
C ALA A 19 3.36 -10.37 -14.32
N TYR A 20 2.56 -10.94 -13.42
CA TYR A 20 2.46 -10.47 -12.05
C TYR A 20 3.70 -10.86 -11.24
N HIS A 21 4.44 -9.86 -10.77
CA HIS A 21 5.62 -10.04 -9.93
C HIS A 21 5.45 -9.28 -8.61
N GLU A 22 5.04 -9.97 -7.55
CA GLU A 22 4.88 -9.39 -6.21
C GLU A 22 6.25 -9.18 -5.54
N VAL A 23 6.48 -7.97 -5.03
CA VAL A 23 7.72 -7.61 -4.33
C VAL A 23 7.54 -7.72 -2.82
N ILE A 24 6.46 -7.13 -2.30
CA ILE A 24 6.15 -7.16 -0.88
C ILE A 24 4.65 -7.04 -0.65
N ARG A 25 4.18 -7.68 0.42
CA ARG A 25 2.82 -7.60 0.94
C ARG A 25 2.89 -7.37 2.44
N ALA A 26 2.11 -6.40 2.92
CA ALA A 26 2.02 -6.07 4.33
C ALA A 26 0.61 -5.62 4.71
N GLN A 27 0.17 -5.95 5.93
CA GLN A 27 -1.09 -5.43 6.45
C GLN A 27 -0.94 -3.93 6.72
N ALA A 28 -1.66 -3.11 5.96
CA ALA A 28 -1.60 -1.65 6.09
C ALA A 28 -2.57 -1.13 7.16
N SER A 29 -3.79 -1.67 7.16
CA SER A 29 -4.82 -1.37 8.15
C SER A 29 -5.92 -2.43 8.14
N GLY A 30 -6.72 -2.51 9.19
CA GLY A 30 -7.88 -3.40 9.22
C GLY A 30 -9.13 -2.81 8.57
N GLY A 31 -10.15 -3.64 8.42
CA GLY A 31 -11.45 -3.25 7.84
C GLY A 31 -11.52 -3.47 6.33
N LYS A 32 -12.61 -3.00 5.72
CA LYS A 32 -12.85 -3.17 4.27
C LYS A 32 -12.29 -2.00 3.50
N HIS A 33 -11.60 -2.26 2.40
CA HIS A 33 -11.02 -1.26 1.53
C HIS A 33 -11.60 -1.32 0.11
N TRP A 34 -12.04 -0.17 -0.40
CA TRP A 34 -12.53 0.00 -1.78
C TRP A 34 -11.96 1.25 -2.46
N THR A 35 -10.90 1.81 -1.89
CA THR A 35 -10.21 2.99 -2.41
C THR A 35 -8.80 2.62 -2.83
N ALA A 36 -8.30 3.29 -3.87
CA ALA A 36 -6.91 3.11 -4.28
C ALA A 36 -5.95 3.71 -3.22
N PRO A 37 -4.77 3.12 -3.01
CA PRO A 37 -3.73 3.73 -2.19
C PRO A 37 -3.16 4.97 -2.89
N VAL A 38 -2.75 5.97 -2.12
CA VAL A 38 -2.07 7.17 -2.64
C VAL A 38 -0.63 7.20 -2.15
N LEU A 39 0.32 7.31 -3.06
CA LEU A 39 1.72 7.58 -2.73
C LEU A 39 1.99 9.08 -2.91
N ALA A 40 2.39 9.75 -1.83
CA ALA A 40 2.82 11.14 -1.87
C ALA A 40 3.94 11.38 -0.86
N ASN A 41 5.00 12.09 -1.27
CA ASN A 41 6.10 12.51 -0.39
C ASN A 41 6.74 11.36 0.42
N GLY A 42 6.88 10.18 -0.19
CA GLY A 42 7.45 8.99 0.48
C GLY A 42 6.53 8.34 1.52
N ARG A 43 5.23 8.65 1.49
CA ARG A 43 4.22 8.07 2.38
C ARG A 43 3.09 7.46 1.56
N VAL A 44 2.58 6.32 2.02
CA VAL A 44 1.41 5.67 1.43
C VAL A 44 0.20 5.88 2.33
N TYR A 45 -0.86 6.41 1.76
CA TYR A 45 -2.12 6.69 2.43
C TYR A 45 -3.17 5.67 2.00
N VAL A 46 -3.84 5.06 2.96
CA VAL A 46 -4.92 4.10 2.73
C VAL A 46 -6.12 4.43 3.59
N ARG A 47 -7.32 4.42 2.99
CA ARG A 47 -8.58 4.68 3.70
C ARG A 47 -9.47 3.46 3.65
N ASN A 48 -10.10 3.11 4.77
CA ASN A 48 -11.08 2.03 4.82
C ASN A 48 -12.53 2.55 4.77
N ALA A 49 -13.49 1.64 4.68
CA ALA A 49 -14.92 1.92 4.58
C ALA A 49 -15.51 2.59 5.83
N ARG A 50 -14.85 2.49 6.99
CA ARG A 50 -15.24 3.22 8.21
C ARG A 50 -14.78 4.67 8.22
N GLY A 51 -13.99 5.08 7.22
CA GLY A 51 -13.41 6.41 7.15
C GLY A 51 -12.08 6.55 7.91
N GLU A 52 -11.52 5.45 8.41
CA GLU A 52 -10.20 5.48 9.05
C GLU A 52 -9.12 5.61 7.98
N LEU A 53 -8.12 6.45 8.25
CA LEU A 53 -6.98 6.71 7.39
C LEU A 53 -5.70 6.23 8.07
N ALA A 54 -4.96 5.35 7.41
CA ALA A 54 -3.61 4.98 7.82
C ALA A 54 -2.57 5.62 6.89
N CYS A 55 -1.42 5.97 7.47
CA CYS A 55 -0.28 6.58 6.80
C CYS A 55 0.96 5.74 7.08
N LEU A 56 1.49 5.12 6.03
CA LEU A 56 2.69 4.31 6.07
C LEU A 56 3.87 5.15 5.59
N ASP A 57 4.92 5.25 6.41
CA ASP A 57 6.19 5.82 5.97
C ASP A 57 6.98 4.75 5.21
N VAL A 58 7.22 4.98 3.92
CA VAL A 58 7.94 4.03 3.06
C VAL A 58 9.31 4.56 2.65
N ARG A 59 9.79 5.61 3.33
CA ARG A 59 11.18 6.05 3.20
C ARG A 59 12.06 4.99 3.86
N GLY A 60 13.07 4.52 3.14
CA GLY A 60 14.04 3.59 3.70
C GLY A 60 14.66 4.18 4.98
N ALA A 61 14.93 3.32 5.95
CA ALA A 61 15.79 3.71 7.06
C ALA A 61 17.10 4.23 6.45
N LYS A 62 17.47 5.48 6.74
CA LYS A 62 18.84 5.92 6.49
C LYS A 62 19.71 5.02 7.35
N THR A 63 20.39 4.07 6.74
CA THR A 63 21.57 3.48 7.36
C THR A 63 22.51 4.66 7.67
N PRO A 64 23.00 4.79 8.91
CA PRO A 64 23.95 5.85 9.25
C PRO A 64 25.21 5.76 8.39
#